data_AF-A0A1J3FB51-F1
#
_entry.id   AF-A0A1J3FB51-F1
#
_cell.length_a   1.000
_cell.length_b   1.000
_cell.length_c   1.000
_cell.angle_alpha   90.00
_cell.angle_beta   90.00
_cell.angle_gamma   90.00
#
_symmetry.space_group_name_H-M   'P 1'
#
loop_
_entity.id
_entity.type
_entity.pdbx_description
1 polymer ?
#
loop_
_entity_poly.entity_id
_entity_poly.type
_entity_poly.pdbx_seq_one_letter_code
_entity_poly.pdbx_strand_id
1 'polypeptide(L)'
;MTEESAKTELRGVKGLVDSDITEVPPSFHYPSSTISNNRPSDISGLNLTVPIIDLGEINNNERNVVVSKIKDAAEKWGFFQVINHGVPLSVLEEIKQ
;
A
#
# COMPACT_ATOMS: atom_id res chain seq x y z
N MET A 1 -19.31 36.46 -26.86
CA MET A 1 -20.06 35.58 -25.94
C MET A 1 -20.00 34.18 -26.51
N THR A 2 -18.88 33.51 -26.29
CA THR A 2 -18.71 32.07 -26.47
C THR A 2 -17.69 31.68 -25.41
N GLU A 3 -18.26 31.40 -24.25
CA GLU A 3 -17.83 30.45 -23.23
C GLU A 3 -16.43 29.90 -23.45
N GLU A 4 -15.48 30.56 -22.78
CA GLU A 4 -14.62 29.95 -21.77
C GLU A 4 -14.81 28.44 -21.66
N SER A 5 -14.33 27.71 -22.68
CA SER A 5 -14.07 26.29 -22.57
C SER A 5 -13.05 26.17 -21.47
N ALA A 6 -13.58 25.90 -20.28
CA ALA A 6 -12.86 25.59 -19.08
C ALA A 6 -11.75 24.64 -19.50
N LYS A 7 -10.55 25.22 -19.60
CA LYS A 7 -9.31 24.50 -19.65
C LYS A 7 -9.29 23.80 -18.31
N THR A 8 -9.88 22.62 -18.24
CA THR A 8 -9.81 21.73 -17.08
C THR A 8 -8.31 21.53 -16.88
N GLU A 9 -7.72 22.35 -16.01
CA GLU A 9 -6.35 22.16 -15.62
C GLU A 9 -6.26 20.73 -15.13
N LEU A 10 -5.40 19.93 -15.78
CA LEU A 10 -5.15 18.55 -15.42
C LEU A 10 -4.40 18.53 -14.07
N ARG A 11 -5.08 18.93 -12.98
CA ARG A 11 -4.58 18.98 -11.59
C ARG A 11 -4.56 17.59 -10.93
N GLY A 12 -4.62 16.52 -11.73
CA GLY A 12 -4.70 15.13 -11.27
C GLY A 12 -5.93 14.86 -10.40
N VAL A 13 -5.92 13.71 -9.71
CA VAL A 13 -7.01 13.31 -8.80
C VAL A 13 -7.13 14.26 -7.60
N LYS A 14 -6.03 14.86 -7.14
CA LYS A 14 -6.04 15.84 -6.05
C LYS A 14 -6.87 17.07 -6.43
N GLY A 15 -6.72 17.57 -7.67
CA GLY A 15 -7.50 18.70 -8.14
C GLY A 15 -9.00 18.42 -8.19
N LEU A 16 -9.39 17.19 -8.52
CA LEU A 16 -10.79 16.77 -8.47
C LEU A 16 -11.33 16.79 -7.03
N VAL A 17 -10.56 16.27 -6.07
CA VAL A 17 -10.94 16.29 -4.64
C VAL A 17 -11.04 17.73 -4.11
N ASP A 18 -10.06 18.59 -4.42
CA ASP A 18 -10.03 19.99 -4.00
C ASP A 18 -11.18 20.83 -4.62
N SER A 19 -11.87 20.31 -5.65
CA SER A 19 -12.96 21.01 -6.35
C SER A 19 -14.35 20.64 -5.80
N ASP A 20 -14.41 19.96 -4.65
CA ASP A 20 -15.65 19.58 -3.96
C ASP A 20 -16.67 18.84 -4.86
N ILE A 21 -16.18 17.92 -5.70
CA ILE A 21 -17.04 17.08 -6.54
C ILE A 21 -17.98 16.23 -5.66
N THR A 22 -19.25 16.13 -6.05
CA THR A 22 -20.24 15.32 -5.32
C THR A 22 -20.25 13.86 -5.76
N GLU A 23 -19.73 13.57 -6.96
CA GLU A 23 -19.68 12.24 -7.54
C GLU A 23 -18.35 11.99 -8.25
N VAL A 24 -17.88 10.75 -8.16
CA VAL A 24 -16.66 10.31 -8.83
C VAL A 24 -16.88 10.29 -10.35
N PRO A 25 -15.97 10.85 -11.18
CA PRO A 25 -16.16 10.83 -12.62
C PRO A 25 -16.21 9.40 -13.16
N PRO A 26 -17.05 9.12 -14.18
CA PRO A 26 -17.19 7.78 -14.76
C PRO A 26 -15.89 7.12 -15.22
N SER A 27 -14.86 7.91 -15.56
CA SER A 27 -13.53 7.42 -15.93
C SER A 27 -12.81 6.67 -14.80
N PHE A 28 -13.19 6.88 -13.53
CA PHE A 28 -12.64 6.19 -12.36
C PHE A 28 -13.55 5.04 -11.90
N HIS A 29 -14.67 4.80 -12.56
CA HIS A 29 -15.54 3.69 -12.22
C HIS A 29 -14.88 2.39 -12.67
N TYR A 30 -14.52 1.57 -11.68
CA TYR A 30 -14.01 0.23 -11.93
C TYR A 30 -15.18 -0.72 -12.22
N PRO A 31 -15.14 -1.52 -13.30
CA PRO A 31 -16.27 -2.36 -13.69
C PRO A 31 -16.58 -3.42 -12.63
N SER A 32 -17.84 -3.49 -12.23
CA SER A 32 -18.34 -4.35 -11.15
C SER A 32 -18.09 -5.85 -11.39
N SER A 33 -18.00 -6.26 -12.66
CA SER A 33 -17.71 -7.65 -13.08
C SER A 33 -16.31 -8.12 -12.71
N THR A 34 -15.38 -7.21 -12.43
CA THR A 34 -14.02 -7.54 -11.96
C THR A 34 -13.94 -7.55 -10.42
N ILE A 35 -14.88 -6.88 -9.73
CA ILE A 35 -14.93 -6.78 -8.27
C ILE A 35 -15.52 -8.05 -7.64
N SER A 36 -16.50 -8.68 -8.29
CA SER A 36 -17.18 -9.87 -7.74
C SER A 36 -16.33 -11.14 -7.74
N ASN A 37 -15.32 -11.23 -8.60
CA ASN A 37 -14.53 -12.45 -8.79
C ASN A 37 -13.23 -12.49 -7.97
N ASN A 38 -12.81 -11.35 -7.40
CA ASN A 38 -11.52 -11.22 -6.73
C ASN A 38 -11.59 -11.05 -5.22
N ARG A 39 -12.79 -10.99 -4.61
CA ARG A 39 -12.90 -11.06 -3.16
C ARG A 39 -12.88 -12.53 -2.77
N PRO A 40 -11.81 -13.05 -2.15
CA PRO A 40 -11.82 -14.43 -1.66
C PRO A 40 -12.98 -14.55 -0.68
N SER A 41 -13.86 -15.51 -0.93
CA SER A 41 -15.15 -15.63 -0.26
C SER A 41 -15.04 -15.81 1.26
N ASP A 42 -13.88 -16.23 1.76
CA ASP A 42 -13.65 -16.55 3.17
C ASP A 42 -12.20 -16.26 3.62
N ILE A 43 -11.77 -14.99 3.65
CA ILE A 43 -10.56 -14.62 4.42
C ILE A 43 -10.85 -14.54 5.92
N SER A 44 -12.13 -14.39 6.29
CA SER A 44 -12.62 -14.25 7.67
C SER A 44 -12.18 -15.39 8.61
N GLY A 45 -11.89 -16.58 8.08
CA GLY A 45 -11.40 -17.74 8.83
C GLY A 45 -9.90 -18.03 8.66
N LEU A 46 -9.22 -17.31 7.78
CA LEU A 46 -7.79 -17.43 7.57
C LEU A 46 -7.13 -16.26 8.30
N ASN A 47 -6.47 -16.53 9.43
CA ASN A 47 -5.64 -15.55 10.14
C ASN A 47 -4.38 -15.21 9.32
N LEU A 48 -4.56 -14.65 8.13
CA LEU A 48 -3.50 -14.25 7.22
C LEU A 48 -2.94 -12.91 7.71
N THR A 49 -2.07 -12.98 8.70
CA THR A 49 -1.29 -11.82 9.13
C THR A 49 -0.02 -11.76 8.30
N VAL A 50 0.19 -10.64 7.60
CA VAL A 50 1.43 -10.38 6.87
C VAL A 50 2.63 -10.57 7.83
N PRO A 51 3.64 -11.37 7.47
CA PRO A 51 4.79 -11.60 8.34
C PRO A 51 5.48 -10.29 8.74
N ILE A 52 5.83 -10.17 10.02
CA ILE A 52 6.64 -9.06 10.54
C ILE A 52 7.99 -9.65 10.96
N ILE A 53 9.08 -9.07 10.45
CA ILE A 53 10.45 -9.53 10.71
C ILE A 53 11.21 -8.46 11.49
N ASP A 54 11.70 -8.82 12.67
CA ASP A 54 12.56 -7.97 13.48
C ASP A 54 14.02 -8.11 13.03
N LEU A 55 14.58 -7.04 12.45
CA LEU A 55 15.98 -7.04 12.01
C LEU A 55 16.97 -6.72 13.14
N GLY A 56 16.48 -6.32 14.31
CA GLY A 56 17.29 -6.11 15.51
C GLY A 56 17.91 -7.41 16.04
N GLU A 57 17.24 -8.55 15.83
CA GLU A 57 17.70 -9.90 16.21
C GLU A 57 19.03 -10.29 15.54
N ILE A 58 19.40 -9.67 14.40
CA ILE A 58 20.66 -9.93 13.69
C ILE A 58 21.87 -9.68 14.60
N ASN A 59 21.76 -8.69 15.49
CA ASN A 59 22.84 -8.30 16.40
C ASN A 59 23.02 -9.28 17.58
N ASN A 60 22.08 -10.19 17.80
CA ASN A 60 22.10 -11.17 18.90
C ASN A 60 22.67 -12.54 18.48
N ASN A 61 23.52 -12.59 17.44
CA ASN A 61 23.98 -13.82 16.78
C ASN A 61 22.85 -14.66 16.13
N GLU A 62 21.64 -14.13 16.00
CA GLU A 62 20.49 -14.84 15.39
C GLU A 62 20.34 -14.57 13.89
N ARG A 63 21.40 -14.09 13.23
CA ARG A 63 21.39 -13.77 11.80
C ARG A 63 20.80 -14.88 10.92
N ASN A 64 21.15 -16.14 11.19
CA ASN A 64 20.64 -17.27 10.42
C ASN A 64 19.12 -17.46 10.58
N VAL A 65 18.57 -17.18 11.77
CA VAL A 65 17.14 -17.24 12.05
C VAL A 65 16.41 -16.15 11.27
N VAL A 66 16.92 -14.91 11.31
CA VAL A 66 16.34 -13.79 10.56
C VAL A 66 16.38 -14.04 9.05
N VAL A 67 17.50 -14.55 8.52
CA VAL A 67 17.61 -14.93 7.10
C VAL A 67 16.59 -16.02 6.73
N SER A 68 16.39 -17.01 7.60
CA SER A 68 15.36 -18.04 7.38
C SER A 68 13.96 -17.46 7.39
N LYS A 69 13.64 -16.53 8.31
CA LYS A 69 12.34 -15.84 8.35
C LYS A 69 12.09 -15.04 7.07
N ILE A 70 13.11 -14.34 6.56
CA ILE A 70 13.03 -13.59 5.29
C ILE A 70 12.76 -14.53 4.11
N LYS A 71 13.53 -15.63 4.02
CA LYS A 71 13.35 -16.62 2.96
C LYS A 71 11.93 -17.18 2.97
N ASP A 72 11.46 -17.63 4.13
CA ASP A 72 10.11 -18.20 4.30
C ASP A 72 9.01 -17.21 3.91
N ALA A 73 9.15 -15.95 4.34
CA ALA A 73 8.18 -14.92 4.00
C ALA A 73 8.20 -14.58 2.50
N ALA A 74 9.37 -14.48 1.88
CA ALA A 74 9.49 -14.24 0.45
C ALA A 74 8.90 -15.38 -0.39
N GLU A 75 9.16 -16.64 -0.03
CA GLU A 75 8.67 -17.81 -0.77
C GLU A 75 7.16 -18.04 -0.60
N LYS A 76 6.63 -17.87 0.62
CA LYS A 76 5.22 -18.18 0.93
C LYS A 76 4.27 -17.01 0.70
N TRP A 77 4.73 -15.79 0.95
CA TRP A 77 3.91 -14.58 0.89
C TRP A 77 4.27 -13.65 -0.26
N GLY A 78 5.54 -13.62 -0.68
CA GLY A 78 6.05 -12.60 -1.60
C GLY A 78 6.04 -11.18 -1.01
N PHE A 79 5.67 -11.03 0.27
CA PHE A 79 5.54 -9.75 0.95
C PHE A 79 5.69 -9.93 2.47
N PHE A 80 6.34 -8.96 3.13
CA PHE A 80 6.53 -8.92 4.58
C PHE A 80 6.84 -7.51 5.05
N GLN A 81 6.65 -7.26 6.34
CA GLN A 81 7.02 -6.02 7.02
C GLN A 81 8.31 -6.22 7.80
N VAL A 82 9.11 -5.16 7.94
CA VAL A 82 10.33 -5.17 8.77
C VAL A 82 10.26 -4.11 9.86
N ILE A 83 10.76 -4.45 11.05
CA ILE A 83 10.93 -3.52 12.18
C ILE A 83 12.38 -3.55 12.64
N ASN A 84 12.79 -2.54 13.42
CA ASN A 84 14.17 -2.39 13.92
C ASN A 84 15.23 -2.49 12.81
N HIS A 85 14.90 -1.98 11.61
CA HIS A 85 15.75 -2.06 10.41
C HIS A 85 16.95 -1.09 10.42
N GLY A 86 17.11 -0.30 11.49
CA GLY A 86 18.26 0.60 11.67
C GLY A 86 18.18 1.93 10.91
N VAL A 87 17.12 2.17 10.13
CA VAL A 87 16.89 3.50 9.53
C VAL A 87 16.23 4.39 10.56
N PRO A 88 16.78 5.58 10.87
CA PRO A 88 16.21 6.48 11.87
C PRO A 88 14.79 6.90 11.51
N LEU A 89 13.90 6.97 12.50
CA LEU A 89 12.52 7.42 12.29
C LEU A 89 12.46 8.84 11.72
N SER A 90 13.40 9.71 12.07
CA SER A 90 13.47 11.08 11.53
C SER A 90 13.59 11.10 10.00
N VAL A 91 14.31 10.15 9.40
CA VAL A 91 14.44 10.03 7.94
C VAL A 91 13.10 9.62 7.33
N LEU A 92 12.39 8.69 7.97
CA LEU A 92 11.06 8.28 7.51
C LEU A 92 10.03 9.41 7.60
N GLU A 93 10.10 10.23 8.65
CA GLU A 93 9.22 11.39 8.80
C GLU A 93 9.55 12.50 7.80
N GLU A 94 10.83 12.73 7.49
CA GLU A 94 11.24 13.68 6.45
C GLU A 94 10.70 13.28 5.07
N ILE A 95 10.74 11.99 4.72
CA ILE A 95 10.23 11.49 3.42
C ILE A 95 8.70 11.60 3.30
N LYS A 96 7.98 11.57 4.42
CA LYS A 96 6.51 11.65 4.43
C LYS A 96 5.97 13.08 4.26
N GLN A 97 6.81 14.09 4.48
CA GLN A 97 6.43 15.50 4.31
C GLN A 97 6.41 15.91 2.84
#